data_AF-D7VRK8-F1
#
_entry.id   AF-D7VRK8-F1
#
_cell.length_a   1.000
_cell.length_b   1.000
_cell.length_c   1.000
_cell.angle_alpha   90.00
_cell.angle_beta   90.00
_cell.angle_gamma   90.00
#
_symmetry.space_group_name_H-M   'P 1'
#
loop_
_entity.id
_entity.type
_entity.pdbx_description
1 polymer ?
#
loop_
_entity_poly.entity_id
_entity_poly.type
_entity_poly.pdbx_seq_one_letter_code
_entity_poly.pdbx_strand_id
1 'polypeptide(L)'
;MIINQAIISDIKAIISQSKDVTIRAIDHQRTLMYWHIGKRIFKEEQEGKDRADYGTFLIKYLSDQLQPELEVGFQSGKLICIVNFIGHFQLCIHCMHN
;
A
#
# COMPACT_ATOMS: atom_id res chain seq x y z
N MET A 1 3.90 -27.50 -44.14
CA MET A 1 4.62 -27.34 -42.86
C MET A 1 3.60 -27.43 -41.75
N ILE A 2 3.62 -28.50 -40.96
CA ILE A 2 2.67 -28.67 -39.83
C ILE A 2 3.31 -28.00 -38.62
N ILE A 3 2.80 -26.84 -38.22
CA ILE A 3 3.21 -26.19 -36.98
C ILE A 3 2.51 -26.92 -35.83
N ASN A 4 3.30 -27.46 -34.89
CA ASN A 4 2.77 -28.09 -33.70
C ASN A 4 2.07 -27.05 -32.83
N GLN A 5 0.75 -27.14 -32.69
CA GLN A 5 -0.05 -26.19 -31.91
C GLN A 5 0.33 -26.14 -30.43
N ALA A 6 1.01 -27.17 -29.90
CA ALA A 6 1.51 -27.20 -28.53
C ALA A 6 2.47 -26.04 -28.24
N ILE A 7 3.28 -25.61 -29.22
CA ILE A 7 4.25 -24.52 -29.02
C ILE A 7 3.56 -23.19 -28.68
N ILE A 8 2.39 -22.93 -29.26
CA ILE A 8 1.62 -21.71 -28.99
C ILE A 8 1.02 -21.77 -27.57
N SER A 9 0.58 -22.96 -27.14
CA SER A 9 0.08 -23.17 -25.78
C SER A 9 1.19 -22.97 -24.75
N ASP A 10 2.37 -23.52 -25.01
CA ASP A 10 3.53 -23.41 -24.11
C ASP A 10 3.98 -21.96 -23.96
N ILE A 11 4.08 -21.21 -25.06
CA ILE A 11 4.43 -19.78 -25.04
C ILE A 11 3.38 -18.99 -24.23
N LYS A 12 2.09 -19.26 -24.43
CA LYS A 12 1.01 -18.60 -23.67
C LYS A 12 1.12 -18.91 -22.17
N ALA A 13 1.43 -20.16 -21.81
CA ALA A 13 1.61 -20.57 -20.42
C ALA A 13 2.78 -19.83 -19.76
N ILE A 14 3.92 -19.74 -20.44
CA ILE A 14 5.10 -18.99 -19.96
C ILE A 14 4.75 -17.52 -19.71
N ILE A 15 4.03 -16.88 -20.65
CA ILE A 15 3.60 -15.48 -20.52
C ILE A 15 2.66 -15.32 -19.33
N SER A 16 1.66 -16.21 -19.20
CA SER A 16 0.69 -16.16 -18.09
C SER A 16 1.39 -16.30 -16.74
N GLN A 17 2.25 -17.32 -16.60
CA GLN A 17 2.99 -17.56 -15.36
C GLN A 17 3.88 -16.37 -14.98
N SER A 18 4.58 -15.79 -15.97
CA SER A 18 5.44 -14.62 -15.75
C SER A 18 4.62 -13.41 -15.29
N LYS A 19 3.46 -13.16 -15.90
CA LYS A 19 2.54 -12.09 -15.47
C LYS A 19 2.06 -12.32 -14.05
N ASP A 20 1.62 -13.53 -13.71
CA ASP A 20 1.10 -13.84 -12.38
C ASP A 20 2.15 -13.65 -11.29
N VAL A 21 3.40 -14.08 -11.55
CA VAL A 21 4.53 -13.85 -10.64
C VAL A 21 4.79 -12.35 -10.46
N THR A 22 4.80 -11.60 -11.57
CA THR A 22 5.06 -10.15 -11.55
C THR A 22 3.98 -9.40 -10.78
N ILE A 23 2.70 -9.71 -11.02
CA ILE A 23 1.57 -9.09 -10.32
C ILE A 23 1.69 -9.34 -8.82
N ARG A 24 1.94 -10.58 -8.39
CA ARG A 24 2.11 -10.90 -6.97
C ARG A 24 3.29 -10.16 -6.33
N ALA A 25 4.42 -10.05 -7.04
CA ALA A 25 5.59 -9.32 -6.55
C ALA A 25 5.31 -7.82 -6.40
N ILE A 26 4.64 -7.22 -7.39
CA ILE A 26 4.22 -5.82 -7.34
C ILE A 26 3.25 -5.59 -6.18
N ASP A 27 2.23 -6.44 -6.03
CA ASP A 27 1.24 -6.31 -4.98
C ASP A 27 1.88 -6.44 -3.59
N HIS A 28 2.78 -7.41 -3.42
CA HIS A 28 3.55 -7.56 -2.19
C HIS A 28 4.35 -6.29 -1.85
N GLN A 29 5.08 -5.76 -2.83
CA GLN A 29 5.89 -4.57 -2.61
C GLN A 29 5.02 -3.33 -2.35
N ARG A 30 3.86 -3.24 -3.01
CA ARG A 30 2.89 -2.18 -2.78
C ARG A 30 2.32 -2.24 -1.35
N THR A 31 2.03 -3.44 -0.84
CA THR A 31 1.60 -3.64 0.55
C THR A 31 2.66 -3.18 1.54
N LEU A 32 3.93 -3.54 1.33
CA LEU A 32 5.05 -3.09 2.18
C LEU A 32 5.22 -1.57 2.14
N MET A 33 5.14 -0.98 0.94
CA MET A 33 5.20 0.47 0.78
C MET A 33 4.12 1.17 1.61
N TYR A 34 2.84 0.78 1.48
CA TYR A 34 1.76 1.38 2.26
C TYR A 34 1.91 1.16 3.76
N TRP A 35 2.40 0.00 4.17
CA TRP A 35 2.73 -0.27 5.57
C TRP A 35 3.76 0.72 6.13
N HIS A 36 4.86 0.93 5.41
CA HIS A 36 5.92 1.86 5.83
C HIS A 36 5.42 3.30 5.90
N ILE A 37 4.62 3.73 4.92
CA ILE A 37 4.01 5.06 4.89
C ILE A 37 3.10 5.25 6.11
N GLY A 38 2.18 4.31 6.34
CA GLY A 38 1.24 4.40 7.47
C GLY A 38 1.96 4.45 8.81
N LYS A 39 3.00 3.63 9.00
CA LYS A 39 3.82 3.65 10.22
C LYS A 39 4.52 5.00 10.41
N ARG A 40 5.02 5.63 9.34
CA ARG A 40 5.67 6.93 9.41
C ARG A 40 4.69 8.05 9.75
N ILE A 41 3.49 8.04 9.16
CA ILE A 41 2.43 9.02 9.43
C ILE A 41 1.91 8.86 10.86
N PHE A 42 1.59 7.63 11.28
CA PHE A 42 1.11 7.36 12.63
C PHE A 42 2.12 7.80 13.70
N LYS A 43 3.42 7.63 13.45
CA LYS A 43 4.46 8.15 14.35
C LYS A 43 4.44 9.69 14.44
N GLU A 44 4.29 10.38 13.31
CA GLU A 44 4.18 11.84 13.28
C GLU A 44 2.95 12.32 14.05
N GLU A 45 1.79 11.68 13.86
CA GLU A 45 0.56 12.00 14.60
C GLU A 45 0.75 11.84 16.11
N GLN A 46 1.47 10.81 16.54
CA GLN A 46 1.78 10.56 17.94
C GLN A 46 2.82 11.52 18.54
N GLU A 47 3.57 12.25 17.70
CA GLU A 47 4.46 13.33 18.14
C GLU A 47 3.70 14.67 18.22
N GLY A 48 2.62 14.84 17.44
CA GLY A 48 1.74 16.01 17.43
C GLY A 48 0.56 15.98 18.44
N LYS A 49 0.66 15.18 19.51
CA LYS A 49 -0.42 14.77 20.44
C LYS A 49 -1.31 15.86 21.06
N ASP A 50 -0.89 17.12 21.07
CA ASP A 50 -1.62 18.19 21.77
C ASP A 50 -2.79 18.78 20.95
N ARG A 51 -3.10 18.23 19.78
CA ARG A 51 -4.11 18.79 18.87
C ARG A 51 -5.01 17.70 18.30
N ALA A 52 -6.28 17.71 18.70
CA ALA A 52 -7.31 16.77 18.23
C ALA A 52 -7.45 16.75 16.68
N ASP A 53 -7.20 17.88 16.03
CA ASP A 53 -7.37 18.02 14.57
C ASP A 53 -6.07 17.78 13.76
N TYR A 54 -4.95 17.47 14.43
CA TYR A 54 -3.64 17.39 13.77
C TYR A 54 -3.56 16.26 12.74
N GLY A 55 -4.11 15.08 13.05
CA GLY A 55 -4.11 13.96 12.11
C GLY A 55 -4.89 14.27 10.82
N THR A 56 -6.06 14.89 10.95
CA THR A 56 -6.87 15.30 9.79
C THR A 56 -6.15 16.35 8.95
N PHE A 57 -5.51 17.33 9.58
CA PHE A 57 -4.70 18.33 8.88
C PHE A 57 -3.50 17.69 8.16
N LEU A 58 -2.74 16.84 8.87
CA LEU A 58 -1.55 16.18 8.34
C LEU A 58 -1.89 15.33 7.11
N ILE A 59 -2.96 14.54 7.17
CA ILE A 59 -3.38 13.71 6.05
C ILE A 59 -3.80 14.56 4.84
N LYS A 60 -4.52 15.67 5.06
CA LYS A 60 -4.88 16.59 3.99
C LYS A 60 -3.64 17.22 3.35
N TYR A 61 -2.72 17.71 4.18
CA TYR A 61 -1.46 18.29 3.73
C TYR A 61 -0.65 17.29 2.89
N LEU A 62 -0.47 16.06 3.39
CA LEU A 62 0.25 15.01 2.68
C LEU A 62 -0.42 14.65 1.36
N SER A 63 -1.75 14.55 1.33
CA SER A 63 -2.51 14.32 0.10
C SER A 63 -2.26 15.42 -0.93
N ASP A 64 -2.30 16.69 -0.52
CA ASP A 64 -2.13 17.84 -1.42
C ASP A 64 -0.68 17.95 -1.96
N GLN A 65 0.32 17.56 -1.16
CA GLN A 65 1.73 17.56 -1.58
C GLN A 65 2.11 16.35 -2.43
N LEU A 66 1.54 15.17 -2.16
CA LEU A 66 1.94 13.93 -2.81
C LEU A 66 1.19 13.67 -4.12
N GLN A 67 -0.06 14.12 -4.25
CA GLN A 67 -0.85 13.90 -5.47
C GLN A 67 -0.24 14.48 -6.77
N PRO A 68 0.41 15.66 -6.77
CA PRO A 68 1.02 16.20 -7.99
C PRO A 68 2.22 15.40 -8.49
N GLU A 69 2.94 14.74 -7.58
CA GLU A 69 4.21 14.05 -7.88
C GLU A 69 4.04 12.54 -8.03
N LEU A 70 3.03 11.96 -7.36
CA LEU A 70 2.81 10.53 -7.31
C LEU A 70 1.51 10.15 -8.02
N GLU A 71 1.55 9.02 -8.74
CA GLU A 71 0.38 8.45 -9.42
C GLU A 71 -0.82 8.20 -8.49
N VAL A 72 -1.94 7.79 -9.09
CA VAL A 72 -3.19 7.42 -8.42
C VAL A 72 -2.94 6.49 -7.22
N GLY A 73 -3.14 7.01 -6.00
CA GLY A 73 -2.94 6.23 -4.77
C GLY A 73 -2.79 7.02 -3.48
N PHE A 74 -2.48 8.31 -3.57
CA PHE A 74 -2.17 9.18 -2.41
C PHE A 74 -3.26 10.21 -2.08
N GLN A 75 -4.50 9.91 -2.46
CA GLN A 75 -5.65 10.72 -2.08
C GLN A 75 -5.88 10.66 -0.57
N SER A 76 -6.40 11.74 0.02
CA SER A 76 -6.70 11.85 1.45
C SER A 76 -7.44 10.62 1.98
N GLY A 77 -8.47 10.13 1.28
CA GLY A 77 -9.21 8.93 1.69
C GLY A 77 -8.34 7.66 1.75
N LYS A 78 -7.39 7.48 0.83
CA LYS A 78 -6.46 6.34 0.86
C LYS A 78 -5.49 6.44 2.03
N LEU A 79 -4.96 7.64 2.29
CA LEU A 79 -4.07 7.88 3.43
C LEU A 79 -4.78 7.65 4.77
N ILE A 80 -6.03 8.08 4.92
CA ILE A 80 -6.86 7.78 6.10
C ILE A 80 -6.97 6.27 6.32
N CYS A 81 -7.31 5.50 5.28
CA CYS A 81 -7.40 4.05 5.39
C CYS A 81 -6.08 3.40 5.83
N ILE A 82 -4.95 3.85 5.27
CA ILE A 82 -3.62 3.35 5.63
C ILE A 82 -3.31 3.63 7.11
N VAL A 83 -3.57 4.85 7.59
CA VAL A 83 -3.31 5.24 8.99
C VAL A 83 -4.21 4.47 9.96
N ASN A 84 -5.51 4.38 9.67
CA ASN A 84 -6.46 3.64 10.50
C ASN A 84 -6.08 2.16 10.62
N PHE A 85 -5.65 1.54 9.52
CA PHE A 85 -5.17 0.16 9.53
C PHE A 85 -4.00 -0.04 10.50
N ILE A 86 -3.02 0.87 10.47
CA ILE A 86 -1.86 0.84 11.39
C ILE A 86 -2.30 1.05 12.85
N GLY A 87 -3.18 2.00 13.11
CA GLY A 87 -3.71 2.27 14.46
C GLY A 87 -4.41 1.03 15.06
N HIS A 88 -5.29 0.39 14.28
CA HIS A 88 -5.95 -0.85 14.69
C HIS A 88 -4.95 -1.99 14.94
N PHE A 89 -3.96 -2.16 14.06
CA PHE A 89 -2.96 -3.21 14.20
C PHE A 89 -2.08 -3.04 15.46
N GLN A 90 -1.66 -1.80 15.75
CA GLN A 90 -0.85 -1.49 16.94
C GLN A 90 -1.63 -1.72 18.25
N LEU A 91 -2.92 -1.40 18.28
CA LEU A 91 -3.81 -1.69 19.41
C LEU A 91 -3.94 -3.20 19.65
N CYS A 92 -4.08 -4.01 18.59
CA CYS A 92 -4.13 -5.47 18.72
C CYS A 92 -2.83 -6.08 19.24
N ILE A 93 -1.65 -5.58 18.83
CA ILE A 93 -0.37 -6.04 19.39
C ILE A 93 -0.27 -5.70 20.87
N HIS A 94 -0.67 -4.50 21.27
CA HIS A 94 -0.67 -4.11 22.67
C HIS A 94 -1.57 -5.01 23.53
N CYS A 95 -2.74 -5.41 23.02
CA CYS A 95 -3.66 -6.33 23.69
C CYS A 95 -3.20 -7.81 23.70
N MET A 96 -2.23 -8.21 22.88
CA MET A 96 -1.67 -9.57 22.91
C MET A 96 -0.50 -9.74 23.90
N HIS A 97 0.09 -8.63 24.35
CA HIS A 97 1.25 -8.62 25.25
C HIS A 97 0.92 -8.17 26.69
N ASN A 98 -0.35 -7.93 26.99
CA ASN A 98 -0.91 -7.67 28.33
C ASN A 98 -1.98 -8.71 28.64
#